data_AF-A0A521UN72-F1
#
_entry.id   AF-A0A521UN72-F1
#
_cell.length_a   1.000
_cell.length_b   1.000
_cell.length_c   1.000
_cell.angle_alpha   90.00
_cell.angle_beta   90.00
_cell.angle_gamma   90.00
#
_symmetry.space_group_name_H-M   'P 1'
#
loop_
_entity.id
_entity.type
_entity.pdbx_description
1 polymer ?
#
loop_
_entity_poly.entity_id
_entity_poly.type
_entity_poly.pdbx_seq_one_letter_code
_entity_poly.pdbx_strand_id
1 'polypeptide(L)' 'MRKNLVVDGDKVSELARRRGTSESGAVREAVDFALAAEEVMAAIHGLHARGGIDDVFGRMPDEADD' A
#
# COMPACT_ATOMS: atom_id res chain seq x y z
N MET A 1 -18.82 -14.38 11.29
CA MET A 1 -17.99 -14.72 12.47
C MET A 1 -17.43 -13.44 13.08
N ARG A 2 -17.60 -13.21 14.39
CA ARG A 2 -16.87 -12.16 15.13
C ARG A 2 -15.50 -12.72 15.52
N LYS A 3 -14.42 -12.11 15.06
CA LYS A 3 -13.06 -12.40 15.54
C LYS A 3 -12.73 -11.36 16.60
N ASN A 4 -12.43 -11.79 17.83
CA ASN A 4 -11.97 -10.89 18.89
C ASN A 4 -10.48 -10.60 18.64
N LEU A 5 -10.19 -9.54 17.91
CA LEU A 5 -8.83 -9.03 17.75
C LEU A 5 -8.59 -8.02 18.87
N VAL A 6 -7.50 -8.19 19.62
CA VAL A 6 -7.07 -7.17 20.60
C VAL A 6 -6.40 -6.05 19.81
N VAL A 7 -7.17 -5.00 19.56
CA VAL A 7 -6.70 -3.78 18.91
C VAL A 7 -6.74 -2.66 19.95
N ASP A 8 -5.81 -1.72 19.85
CA ASP A 8 -5.83 -0.51 20.64
C ASP A 8 -7.09 0.31 20.32
N GLY A 9 -8.03 0.37 21.28
CA GLY A 9 -9.35 0.97 21.10
C GLY A 9 -9.27 2.45 20.75
N ASP A 10 -8.38 3.20 21.41
CA ASP A 10 -8.26 4.65 21.20
C ASP A 10 -7.82 4.96 19.76
N LYS A 11 -6.88 4.17 19.24
CA LYS A 11 -6.43 4.30 17.84
C LYS A 11 -7.55 3.98 16.85
N VAL A 12 -8.36 2.97 17.14
CA VAL A 12 -9.49 2.59 16.28
C VAL A 12 -10.58 3.66 16.30
N SER A 13 -10.92 4.19 17.48
CA SER A 13 -11.89 5.27 17.61
C SER A 13 -11.42 6.55 16.91
N GLU A 14 -10.14 6.90 17.02
CA GLU A 14 -9.56 8.04 16.30
C GLU A 14 -9.60 7.84 14.78
N LEU A 15 -9.21 6.65 14.30
CA LEU A 15 -9.26 6.30 12.89
C LEU A 15 -10.69 6.39 12.35
N ALA A 16 -11.65 5.83 13.07
CA ALA A 16 -13.07 5.87 12.73
C ALA A 16 -13.59 7.32 12.65
N ARG A 17 -13.23 8.16 13.63
CA ARG A 17 -13.57 9.59 13.64
C ARG A 17 -12.99 10.32 12.43
N ARG A 18 -11.72 10.07 12.09
CA ARG A 18 -11.05 10.70 10.93
C ARG A 18 -11.66 10.27 9.60
N ARG A 19 -12.16 9.04 9.51
CA ARG A 19 -12.78 8.46 8.31
C ARG A 19 -14.29 8.72 8.23
N GLY A 20 -14.92 9.20 9.30
CA GLY A 20 -16.36 9.43 9.35
C GLY A 20 -17.18 8.14 9.28
N THR A 21 -16.65 7.03 9.79
CA THR A 21 -17.26 5.69 9.69
C THR A 21 -17.29 5.00 11.06
N SER A 22 -17.88 3.81 11.12
CA SER A 22 -17.86 2.97 12.33
C SER A 22 -16.46 2.39 12.59
N GLU A 23 -16.13 2.06 13.83
CA GLU A 23 -14.86 1.41 14.18
C GLU A 23 -14.58 0.14 13.36
N SER A 24 -15.59 -0.71 13.19
CA SER A 24 -15.47 -1.91 12.35
C SER A 24 -15.27 -1.57 10.87
N GLY A 25 -15.89 -0.49 10.38
CA GLY A 25 -15.69 0.02 9.02
C GLY A 25 -14.27 0.53 8.82
N ALA A 26 -13.78 1.33 9.77
CA ALA A 26 -12.44 1.90 9.75
C ALA A 26 -11.35 0.82 9.77
N VAL A 27 -11.53 -0.22 10.60
CA VAL A 27 -10.62 -1.37 10.63
C VAL A 27 -10.66 -2.13 9.30
N ARG A 28 -11.85 -2.34 8.71
CA ARG A 28 -11.97 -3.01 7.41
C ARG A 28 -11.24 -2.24 6.31
N GLU A 29 -11.50 -0.93 6.21
CA GLU A 29 -10.84 -0.07 5.22
C GLU A 29 -9.31 -0.05 5.38
N ALA A 30 -8.82 -0.03 6.62
CA ALA A 30 -7.39 -0.08 6.89
C ALA A 30 -6.75 -1.42 6.46
N VAL A 31 -7.44 -2.53 6.69
CA VAL A 31 -6.99 -3.86 6.24
C VAL A 31 -7.00 -3.94 4.72
N ASP A 32 -8.08 -3.48 4.07
CA ASP A 32 -8.19 -3.49 2.60
C ASP A 32 -7.08 -2.65 1.95
N PHE A 33 -6.78 -1.47 2.53
CA PHE A 33 -5.69 -0.62 2.09
C PHE A 33 -4.31 -1.29 2.27
N ALA A 34 -4.07 -1.95 3.40
CA ALA A 34 -2.79 -2.63 3.65
C ALA A 34 -2.55 -3.76 2.65
N LEU A 35 -3.57 -4.57 2.36
CA LEU A 35 -3.49 -5.64 1.36
C LEU A 35 -3.21 -5.08 -0.05
N ALA A 36 -3.91 -4.01 -0.45
CA ALA A 36 -3.65 -3.35 -1.72
C ALA A 36 -2.23 -2.77 -1.79
N ALA A 37 -1.73 -2.20 -0.70
CA ALA A 37 -0.37 -1.67 -0.63
C ALA A 37 0.69 -2.79 -0.76
N GLU A 38 0.47 -3.95 -0.15
CA GLU A 38 1.33 -5.13 -0.32
C GLU A 38 1.39 -5.58 -1.78
N GLU A 39 0.24 -5.64 -2.47
CA GLU A 39 0.18 -5.99 -3.90
C GLU A 39 0.94 -4.98 -4.77
N VAL A 40 0.77 -3.68 -4.51
CA VAL A 40 1.48 -2.62 -5.24
C VAL A 40 2.98 -2.72 -5.00
N MET A 41 3.42 -2.91 -3.75
CA MET A 41 4.84 -3.07 -3.43
C MET A 41 5.43 -4.33 -4.07
N ALA A 42 4.69 -5.43 -4.11
CA ALA A 42 5.10 -6.64 -4.82
C ALA A 42 5.26 -6.39 -6.33
N ALA A 43 4.35 -5.64 -6.95
CA ALA A 43 4.46 -5.24 -8.36
C ALA A 43 5.69 -4.36 -8.62
N ILE A 44 5.95 -3.36 -7.76
CA ILE A 44 7.13 -2.49 -7.84
C ILE A 44 8.41 -3.32 -7.71
N HIS A 45 8.48 -4.23 -6.75
CA HIS A 45 9.63 -5.12 -6.59
C HIS A 45 9.82 -6.03 -7.80
N GLY A 46 8.74 -6.58 -8.36
CA GLY A 46 8.79 -7.39 -9.58
C GLY A 46 9.28 -6.60 -10.80
N LEU A 47 8.90 -5.33 -10.90
CA LEU A 47 9.37 -4.41 -11.94
C LEU A 47 10.86 -4.08 -11.78
N HIS A 48 11.30 -3.77 -10.56
CA HIS A 48 12.71 -3.51 -10.27
C HIS A 48 13.59 -4.74 -10.55
N ALA A 49 13.13 -5.95 -10.18
CA ALA A 49 13.84 -7.20 -10.44
C ALA A 49 13.99 -7.53 -11.94
N ARG A 50 13.17 -6.91 -12.80
CA ARG A 50 13.19 -7.08 -14.27
C ARG A 50 13.97 -5.99 -15.00
N GLY A 51 14.77 -5.19 -14.30
CA GLY A 51 15.56 -4.09 -14.87
C GLY A 51 14.99 -2.69 -14.60
N GLY A 52 13.85 -2.59 -13.93
CA GLY A 52 13.22 -1.30 -13.60
C GLY A 52 12.37 -0.72 -14.74
N ILE A 53 11.78 0.45 -14.49
CA ILE A 53 10.99 1.21 -15.50
C ILE A 53 11.88 1.57 -16.70
N ASP A 54 13.16 1.83 -16.48
CA ASP A 54 14.13 2.17 -17.52
C ASP A 54 14.35 1.06 -18.55
N ASP A 55 14.12 -0.21 -18.17
CA ASP A 55 14.21 -1.34 -19.09
C ASP A 55 12.90 -1.54 -19.89
N VAL A 56 11.75 -1.14 -19.32
CA VAL A 56 10.43 -1.27 -19.96
C VAL A 56 10.13 -0.12 -20.92
N PHE A 57 10.59 1.09 -20.63
CA PHE A 57 10.42 2.26 -21.50
C PHE A 57 11.62 2.57 -22.40
N GLY A 58 12.65 1.71 -22.34
CA GLY A 58 13.91 1.89 -23.05
C GLY A 58 14.80 2.90 -22.33
N ARG A 59 16.09 2.57 -22.17
CA ARG A 59 17.11 3.52 -21.69
C ARG A 59 16.93 4.83 -22.43
N MET A 60 16.64 5.91 -21.71
CA MET A 60 16.95 7.23 -22.26
C MET A 60 18.45 7.22 -22.57
N PRO A 61 18.86 7.53 -23.80
CA PRO A 61 20.28 7.61 -24.11
C PRO A 61 20.88 8.65 -23.18
N ASP A 62 21.84 8.23 -22.37
CA ASP A 62 22.69 9.16 -21.63
C ASP A 62 23.35 10.07 -22.69
N GLU A 63 22.95 11.33 -22.73
CA GLU A 63 23.70 12.36 -23.44
C GLU A 63 25.02 12.58 -22.69
N ALA A 64 25.98 11.71 -22.95
CA ALA A 64 27.37 11.87 -22.56
C ALA A 64 28.27 11.07 -23.50
N ASP A 65 28.29 11.47 -24.77
CA ASP A 65 29.45 11.23 -25.64
C ASP A 65 30.15 12.58 -25.90
N ASP A 66 31.48 12.54 -25.74
CA ASP A 66 32.52 13.59 -25.76
C ASP A 66 32.31 14.88 -26.58
#